data_AF-A0A1I3B416-F1
#
_entry.id   AF-A0A1I3B416-F1
#
_cell.length_a   1.000
_cell.length_b   1.000
_cell.length_c   1.000
_cell.angle_alpha   90.00
_cell.angle_beta   90.00
_cell.angle_gamma   90.00
#
_symmetry.space_group_name_H-M   'P 1'
#
loop_
_entity.id
_entity.type
_entity.pdbx_description
1 polymer ?
#
loop_
_entity_poly.entity_id
_entity_poly.type
_entity_poly.pdbx_seq_one_letter_code
_entity_poly.pdbx_strand_id
1 'polypeptide(L)'
;MTITHATIRAAGPADVEHILAEYREAVRNLPPEESANLLWRPYQEFRGAVENGLFFVIENASGDFMAGAGVFDFADPGEKELGMCYVKQAWRGYGLQALLLRVRVCAATLGQVQDKGAGKHAATDYAALITGVKPANAHSAANTSELGFQPLATPSPALFMACAFCRTPPAPDSGRNCCCDFFALADAGRRQVIEKTLQMENWSRTRNGHQLIVALKVRHLLDLDFRTTLQDVVDELRGDELRLEAEPVGGIMEMKSDGEARGRT
;
A
#
# COMPACT_ATOMS: atom_id res chain seq x y z
N MET A 1 -27.19 -20.59 -5.37
CA MET A 1 -25.89 -19.89 -5.38
C MET A 1 -26.11 -18.56 -6.08
N THR A 2 -25.86 -17.45 -5.38
CA THR A 2 -26.01 -16.11 -5.95
C THR A 2 -24.65 -15.62 -6.42
N ILE A 3 -24.58 -14.92 -7.54
CA ILE A 3 -23.34 -14.33 -8.07
C ILE A 3 -23.53 -12.83 -8.20
N THR A 4 -22.58 -12.06 -7.66
CA THR A 4 -22.47 -10.62 -7.91
C THR A 4 -21.21 -10.36 -8.72
N HIS A 5 -21.36 -9.59 -9.79
CA HIS A 5 -20.25 -9.06 -10.56
C HIS A 5 -19.97 -7.61 -10.16
N ALA A 6 -18.69 -7.31 -10.02
CA ALA A 6 -18.19 -5.99 -9.69
C ALA A 6 -16.97 -5.65 -10.55
N THR A 7 -16.58 -4.39 -10.52
CA THR A 7 -15.38 -3.89 -11.18
C THR A 7 -14.58 -3.05 -10.23
N ILE A 8 -13.27 -3.22 -10.23
CA ILE A 8 -12.33 -2.26 -9.63
C ILE A 8 -11.81 -1.33 -10.73
N ARG A 9 -11.83 -0.02 -10.48
CA ARG A 9 -11.33 1.02 -11.40
C ARG A 9 -10.72 2.19 -10.63
N ALA A 10 -9.95 3.02 -11.31
CA ALA A 10 -9.60 4.33 -10.79
C ALA A 10 -10.86 5.21 -10.72
N ALA A 11 -10.99 5.98 -9.66
CA ALA A 11 -11.99 7.03 -9.54
C ALA A 11 -11.59 8.22 -10.44
N GLY A 12 -12.58 8.88 -11.03
CA GLY A 12 -12.42 10.14 -11.73
C GLY A 12 -13.06 11.30 -10.97
N PRO A 13 -12.88 12.56 -11.45
CA PRO A 13 -13.43 13.74 -10.79
C PRO A 13 -14.93 13.70 -10.53
N ALA A 14 -15.70 13.02 -11.38
CA ALA A 14 -17.15 12.86 -11.22
C ALA A 14 -17.54 11.97 -10.02
N ASP A 15 -16.64 11.11 -9.54
CA ASP A 15 -16.91 10.20 -8.42
C ASP A 15 -16.71 10.87 -7.05
N VAL A 16 -16.04 12.04 -6.99
CA VAL A 16 -15.60 12.71 -5.75
C VAL A 16 -16.75 12.86 -4.75
N GLU A 17 -17.86 13.46 -5.16
CA GLU A 17 -18.99 13.72 -4.25
C GLU A 17 -19.70 12.43 -3.83
N HIS A 18 -19.80 11.46 -4.73
CA HIS A 18 -20.41 10.17 -4.42
C HIS A 18 -19.57 9.40 -3.38
N ILE A 19 -18.25 9.33 -3.57
CA ILE A 19 -17.33 8.69 -2.60
C ILE A 19 -17.43 9.41 -1.25
N LEU A 20 -17.39 10.73 -1.21
CA LEU A 20 -17.52 11.46 0.06
C LEU A 20 -18.87 11.24 0.74
N ALA A 21 -19.96 11.11 -0.03
CA ALA A 21 -21.27 10.75 0.50
C ALA A 21 -21.25 9.36 1.15
N GLU A 22 -20.62 8.37 0.51
CA GLU A 22 -20.47 7.01 1.05
C GLU A 22 -19.68 6.97 2.36
N TYR A 23 -18.60 7.75 2.44
CA TYR A 23 -17.82 7.88 3.67
C TYR A 23 -18.64 8.57 4.78
N ARG A 24 -19.33 9.68 4.46
CA ARG A 24 -20.20 10.39 5.42
C ARG A 24 -21.32 9.49 5.94
N GLU A 25 -21.92 8.70 5.06
CA GLU A 25 -22.93 7.72 5.45
C GLU A 25 -22.36 6.65 6.38
N ALA A 26 -21.19 6.11 6.06
CA ALA A 26 -20.50 5.16 6.92
C ALA A 26 -20.22 5.73 8.32
N VAL A 27 -19.75 6.98 8.42
CA VAL A 27 -19.52 7.63 9.72
C VAL A 27 -20.82 7.82 10.52
N ARG A 28 -21.95 8.07 9.86
CA ARG A 28 -23.25 8.23 10.55
C ARG A 28 -23.85 6.91 11.02
N ASN A 29 -23.68 5.84 10.23
CA ASN A 29 -24.45 4.61 10.38
C ASN A 29 -23.65 3.45 11.00
N LEU A 30 -22.32 3.49 10.97
CA LEU A 30 -21.51 2.46 11.61
C LEU A 30 -21.44 2.67 13.13
N PRO A 31 -21.26 1.58 13.91
CA PRO A 31 -20.94 1.68 15.33
C PRO A 31 -19.73 2.61 15.57
N PRO A 32 -19.68 3.37 16.67
CA PRO A 32 -18.59 4.32 16.95
C PRO A 32 -17.19 3.72 16.85
N GLU A 33 -17.02 2.50 17.34
CA GLU A 33 -15.77 1.74 17.29
C GLU A 33 -15.34 1.39 15.86
N GLU A 34 -16.31 1.17 14.95
CA GLU A 34 -16.05 0.90 13.55
C GLU A 34 -15.82 2.18 12.74
N SER A 35 -16.65 3.20 12.95
CA SER A 35 -16.52 4.50 12.27
C SER A 35 -15.21 5.18 12.64
N ALA A 36 -14.72 4.97 13.86
CA ALA A 36 -13.40 5.41 14.28
C ALA A 36 -12.28 4.83 13.40
N ASN A 37 -12.45 3.66 12.76
CA ASN A 37 -11.44 3.08 11.87
C ASN A 37 -11.41 3.71 10.47
N LEU A 38 -12.34 4.62 10.16
CA LEU A 38 -12.34 5.35 8.90
C LEU A 38 -11.37 6.53 8.98
N LEU A 39 -10.15 6.33 8.48
CA LEU A 39 -9.11 7.35 8.43
C LEU A 39 -9.30 8.24 7.19
N TRP A 40 -10.03 9.35 7.36
CA TRP A 40 -10.28 10.30 6.27
C TRP A 40 -9.07 11.18 6.02
N ARG A 41 -8.83 11.50 4.75
CA ARG A 41 -7.87 12.53 4.36
C ARG A 41 -8.54 13.90 4.21
N PRO A 42 -7.81 15.00 4.37
CA PRO A 42 -8.26 16.32 3.96
C PRO A 42 -8.77 16.31 2.52
N TYR A 43 -9.81 17.10 2.24
CA TYR A 43 -10.49 17.10 0.94
C TYR A 43 -9.53 17.32 -0.24
N GLN A 44 -8.56 18.24 -0.10
CA GLN A 44 -7.61 18.55 -1.16
C GLN A 44 -6.70 17.36 -1.49
N GLU A 45 -6.26 16.61 -0.48
CA GLU A 45 -5.42 15.43 -0.69
C GLU A 45 -6.22 14.27 -1.28
N PHE A 46 -7.46 14.07 -0.82
CA PHE A 46 -8.39 13.11 -1.43
C PHE A 46 -8.65 13.43 -2.90
N ARG A 47 -8.98 14.69 -3.19
CA ARG A 47 -9.26 15.15 -4.55
C ARG A 47 -8.03 15.02 -5.44
N GLY A 48 -6.84 15.40 -4.95
CA GLY A 48 -5.59 15.22 -5.67
C GLY A 48 -5.32 13.75 -6.01
N ALA A 49 -5.57 12.82 -5.08
CA ALA A 49 -5.44 11.39 -5.36
C ALA A 49 -6.43 10.91 -6.45
N VAL A 50 -7.66 11.43 -6.49
CA VAL A 50 -8.63 11.13 -7.55
C VAL A 50 -8.17 11.71 -8.89
N GLU A 51 -7.76 12.97 -8.93
CA GLU A 51 -7.31 13.65 -10.16
C GLU A 51 -6.06 12.99 -10.76
N ASN A 52 -5.18 12.45 -9.90
CA ASN A 52 -3.99 11.71 -10.32
C ASN A 52 -4.25 10.22 -10.64
N GLY A 53 -5.51 9.75 -10.58
CA GLY A 53 -5.85 8.35 -10.85
C GLY A 53 -5.32 7.35 -9.80
N LEU A 54 -5.06 7.84 -8.59
CA LEU A 54 -4.48 7.11 -7.46
C LEU A 54 -5.51 6.73 -6.39
N PHE A 55 -6.79 7.05 -6.59
CA PHE A 55 -7.89 6.55 -5.78
C PHE A 55 -8.67 5.50 -6.57
N PHE A 56 -9.00 4.37 -5.94
CA PHE A 56 -9.66 3.24 -6.57
C PHE A 56 -10.98 2.94 -5.90
N VAL A 57 -11.98 2.58 -6.69
CA VAL A 57 -13.30 2.15 -6.23
C VAL A 57 -13.62 0.77 -6.75
N ILE A 58 -14.40 0.02 -5.96
CA ILE A 58 -15.04 -1.23 -6.35
C ILE A 58 -16.53 -0.98 -6.34
N GLU A 59 -17.19 -1.22 -7.47
CA GLU A 59 -18.62 -1.02 -7.65
C GLU A 59 -19.24 -2.20 -8.42
N ASN A 60 -20.53 -2.44 -8.22
CA ASN A 60 -21.27 -3.42 -9.00
C ASN A 60 -21.70 -2.84 -10.36
N ALA A 61 -22.37 -3.64 -11.19
CA ALA A 61 -22.85 -3.20 -12.51
C ALA A 61 -23.87 -2.04 -12.47
N SER A 62 -24.54 -1.83 -11.33
CA SER A 62 -25.48 -0.71 -11.12
C SER A 62 -24.79 0.58 -10.66
N GLY A 63 -23.47 0.54 -10.45
CA GLY A 63 -22.70 1.65 -9.90
C GLY A 63 -22.76 1.74 -8.38
N ASP A 64 -23.26 0.71 -7.68
CA ASP A 64 -23.30 0.73 -6.23
C ASP A 64 -21.89 0.59 -5.67
N PHE A 65 -21.42 1.60 -4.95
CA PHE A 65 -20.15 1.57 -4.25
C PHE A 65 -20.10 0.40 -3.26
N MET A 66 -19.01 -0.37 -3.30
CA MET A 66 -18.75 -1.50 -2.42
C MET A 66 -17.54 -1.25 -1.52
N ALA A 67 -16.48 -0.67 -2.09
CA ALA A 67 -15.25 -0.34 -1.39
C ALA A 67 -14.45 0.75 -2.11
N GLY A 68 -13.57 1.44 -1.41
CA GLY A 68 -12.64 2.40 -2.03
C GLY A 68 -11.41 2.65 -1.17
N ALA A 69 -10.28 2.97 -1.83
CA ALA A 69 -9.03 3.31 -1.17
C ALA A 69 -8.08 4.12 -2.05
N GLY A 70 -7.19 4.90 -1.44
CA GLY A 70 -6.27 5.79 -2.16
C GLY A 70 -4.79 5.58 -1.85
N VAL A 71 -3.96 6.17 -2.71
CA VAL A 71 -2.53 6.44 -2.48
C VAL A 71 -2.36 7.95 -2.28
N PHE A 72 -1.59 8.34 -1.26
CA PHE A 72 -1.36 9.74 -0.89
C PHE A 72 0.12 10.02 -0.72
N ASP A 73 0.55 11.18 -1.20
CA ASP A 73 1.90 11.66 -0.98
C ASP A 73 2.04 12.21 0.45
N PHE A 74 3.19 11.95 1.06
CA PHE A 74 3.60 12.66 2.27
C PHE A 74 4.44 13.89 1.91
N ALA A 75 4.71 14.72 2.93
CA ALA A 75 5.65 15.84 2.77
C ALA A 75 7.07 15.34 2.46
N ASP A 76 7.43 14.16 2.99
CA ASP A 76 8.64 13.45 2.62
C ASP A 76 8.38 12.64 1.32
N PRO A 77 9.07 12.93 0.21
CA PRO A 77 8.91 12.18 -1.03
C PRO A 77 9.42 10.74 -0.93
N GLY A 78 10.19 10.39 0.12
CA GLY A 78 10.65 9.04 0.41
C GLY A 78 9.56 8.10 0.96
N GLU A 79 8.35 8.60 1.23
CA GLU A 79 7.23 7.80 1.75
C GLU A 79 5.92 8.09 0.99
N LYS A 80 5.10 7.06 0.79
CA LYS A 80 3.72 7.19 0.28
C LYS A 80 2.74 6.43 1.16
N GLU A 81 1.58 7.02 1.44
CA GLU A 81 0.52 6.37 2.20
C GLU A 81 -0.44 5.58 1.32
N LEU A 82 -0.71 4.34 1.69
CA LEU A 82 -1.85 3.55 1.19
C LEU A 82 -3.01 3.69 2.18
N GLY A 83 -3.71 4.82 2.10
CA GLY A 83 -4.69 5.25 3.10
C GLY A 83 -6.15 5.18 2.66
N MET A 84 -7.00 5.78 3.50
CA MET A 84 -8.43 6.02 3.26
C MET A 84 -9.15 4.80 2.70
N CYS A 85 -9.01 3.65 3.36
CA CYS A 85 -9.67 2.42 2.93
C CYS A 85 -11.01 2.25 3.64
N TYR A 86 -12.06 2.02 2.85
CA TYR A 86 -13.39 1.68 3.33
C TYR A 86 -13.96 0.52 2.53
N VAL A 87 -14.56 -0.45 3.23
CA VAL A 87 -15.36 -1.53 2.66
C VAL A 87 -16.72 -1.53 3.36
N LYS A 88 -17.80 -1.38 2.58
CA LYS A 88 -19.16 -1.46 3.09
C LYS A 88 -19.39 -2.78 3.83
N GLN A 89 -20.12 -2.74 4.95
CA GLN A 89 -20.34 -3.91 5.82
C GLN A 89 -20.81 -5.15 5.07
N ALA A 90 -21.75 -5.00 4.12
CA ALA A 90 -22.29 -6.09 3.31
C ALA A 90 -21.23 -6.84 2.47
N TRP A 91 -20.09 -6.20 2.18
CA TRP A 91 -19.03 -6.71 1.31
C TRP A 91 -17.75 -7.08 2.06
N ARG A 92 -17.75 -6.96 3.40
CA ARG A 92 -16.63 -7.42 4.23
C ARG A 92 -16.52 -8.95 4.18
N GLY A 93 -15.30 -9.47 4.32
CA GLY A 93 -15.02 -10.90 4.23
C GLY A 93 -14.82 -11.44 2.80
N TYR A 94 -15.05 -10.62 1.76
CA TYR A 94 -14.70 -10.97 0.37
C TYR A 94 -13.26 -10.56 -0.01
N GLY A 95 -12.45 -10.13 0.95
CA GLY A 95 -11.05 -9.74 0.73
C GLY A 95 -10.86 -8.47 -0.11
N LEU A 96 -11.86 -7.59 -0.19
CA LEU A 96 -11.81 -6.37 -1.00
C LEU A 96 -10.71 -5.39 -0.54
N GLN A 97 -10.42 -5.31 0.76
CA GLN A 97 -9.29 -4.53 1.27
C GLN A 97 -7.96 -5.04 0.70
N ALA A 98 -7.74 -6.36 0.69
CA ALA A 98 -6.52 -6.97 0.17
C ALA A 98 -6.37 -6.73 -1.34
N LEU A 99 -7.48 -6.82 -2.09
CA LEU A 99 -7.49 -6.45 -3.51
C LEU A 99 -7.12 -4.97 -3.72
N LEU A 100 -7.72 -4.06 -2.94
CA LEU A 100 -7.40 -2.63 -3.02
C LEU A 100 -5.95 -2.33 -2.62
N LEU A 101 -5.39 -3.02 -1.62
CA LEU A 101 -3.97 -2.89 -1.27
C LEU A 101 -3.06 -3.30 -2.43
N ARG A 102 -3.32 -4.45 -3.07
CA ARG A 102 -2.56 -4.93 -4.24
C ARG A 102 -2.53 -3.91 -5.37
N VAL A 103 -3.71 -3.43 -5.77
CA VAL A 103 -3.84 -2.45 -6.85
C VAL A 103 -3.09 -1.16 -6.52
N ARG A 104 -3.18 -0.69 -5.28
CA ARG A 104 -2.49 0.52 -4.82
C ARG A 104 -0.99 0.37 -4.77
N VAL A 105 -0.45 -0.81 -4.42
CA VAL A 105 1.00 -1.08 -4.50
C VAL A 105 1.49 -0.93 -5.94
N CYS A 106 0.77 -1.51 -6.92
CA CYS A 106 1.12 -1.36 -8.34
C CYS A 106 1.07 0.11 -8.79
N ALA A 107 -0.02 0.82 -8.49
CA ALA A 107 -0.17 2.22 -8.89
C ALA A 107 0.86 3.15 -8.24
N ALA A 108 1.10 2.98 -6.93
CA ALA A 108 2.09 3.77 -6.21
C ALA A 108 3.51 3.53 -6.73
N THR A 109 3.82 2.29 -7.12
CA THR A 109 5.14 1.94 -7.69
C THR A 109 5.30 2.54 -9.09
N LEU A 110 4.29 2.45 -9.95
CA LEU A 110 4.33 3.07 -11.28
C LEU A 110 4.55 4.58 -11.21
N GLY A 111 3.89 5.26 -10.27
CA GLY A 111 4.07 6.70 -10.06
C GLY A 111 5.46 7.10 -9.54
N GLN A 112 6.34 6.15 -9.24
CA GLN A 112 7.73 6.39 -8.80
C GLN A 112 8.75 6.05 -9.88
N VAL A 113 8.34 5.36 -10.95
CA VAL A 113 9.23 5.06 -12.07
C VAL A 113 9.54 6.39 -12.76
N GLN A 114 10.78 6.86 -12.64
CA GLN A 114 11.24 8.03 -13.39
C GLN A 114 11.13 7.72 -14.88
N ASP A 115 10.80 8.73 -15.70
CA ASP A 115 10.89 8.62 -17.15
C ASP A 115 12.30 8.15 -17.50
N LYS A 116 12.42 6.91 -18.01
CA LYS A 116 13.68 6.21 -18.32
C LYS A 116 14.53 6.90 -19.42
N GLY A 117 14.23 8.15 -19.77
CA GLY A 117 14.99 8.99 -20.71
C GLY A 117 16.29 9.57 -20.15
N ALA A 118 16.51 9.53 -18.84
CA ALA A 118 17.78 9.93 -18.23
C ALA A 118 18.61 8.69 -17.89
N GLY A 119 19.49 8.30 -18.82
CA GLY A 119 20.37 7.15 -18.66
C GLY A 119 21.18 7.22 -17.37
N LYS A 120 20.85 6.35 -16.41
CA LYS A 120 21.73 5.73 -15.40
C LYS A 120 20.85 4.82 -14.54
N HIS A 121 21.26 3.55 -14.43
CA HIS A 121 20.84 2.65 -13.35
C HIS A 121 21.40 3.18 -12.02
N ALA A 122 20.87 4.31 -11.54
CA ALA A 122 21.01 4.67 -10.14
C ALA A 122 20.09 3.72 -9.35
N ALA A 123 20.58 3.18 -8.23
CA ALA A 123 19.76 2.41 -7.30
C ALA A 123 18.44 3.15 -7.09
N THR A 124 17.33 2.56 -7.51
CA THR A 124 16.02 3.19 -7.39
C THR A 124 15.56 2.97 -5.95
N ASP A 125 15.87 3.93 -5.08
CA ASP A 125 15.26 3.99 -3.75
C ASP A 125 13.77 4.34 -3.93
N TYR A 126 12.97 3.31 -4.21
CA TYR A 126 11.53 3.46 -4.27
C TYR A 126 11.03 3.99 -2.92
N ALA A 127 10.17 5.01 -2.95
CA ALA A 127 9.51 5.51 -1.76
C ALA A 127 8.83 4.36 -1.01
N ALA A 128 9.02 4.34 0.31
CA ALA A 128 8.45 3.34 1.19
C ALA A 128 6.91 3.41 1.12
N LEU A 129 6.27 2.27 0.92
CA LEU A 129 4.81 2.20 0.91
C LEU A 129 4.32 1.92 2.33
N ILE A 130 3.65 2.92 2.91
CA ILE A 130 3.23 2.91 4.31
C ILE A 130 1.72 2.80 4.42
N THR A 131 1.21 2.10 5.42
CA THR A 131 -0.21 2.16 5.78
C THR A 131 -0.37 2.26 7.29
N GLY A 132 -1.25 3.16 7.73
CA GLY A 132 -1.65 3.29 9.13
C GLY A 132 -2.87 2.44 9.42
N VAL A 133 -2.79 1.60 10.45
CA VAL A 133 -3.92 0.77 10.91
C VAL A 133 -4.14 1.03 12.40
N LYS A 134 -5.39 1.27 12.79
CA LYS A 134 -5.73 1.38 14.20
C LYS A 134 -5.52 0.04 14.93
N PRO A 135 -4.98 0.02 16.16
CA PRO A 135 -4.77 -1.21 16.93
C PRO A 135 -6.04 -2.06 17.09
N ALA A 136 -7.20 -1.41 17.23
CA ALA A 136 -8.49 -2.08 17.36
C ALA A 136 -8.97 -2.78 16.07
N ASN A 137 -8.37 -2.49 14.91
CA ASN A 137 -8.75 -3.06 13.62
C ASN A 137 -7.86 -4.25 13.25
N ALA A 138 -7.97 -5.33 14.03
CA ALA A 138 -7.17 -6.54 13.87
C ALA A 138 -7.30 -7.17 12.46
N HIS A 139 -8.49 -7.09 11.84
CA HIS A 139 -8.69 -7.59 10.48
C HIS A 139 -7.89 -6.82 9.44
N SER A 140 -7.83 -5.49 9.55
CA SER A 140 -7.01 -4.68 8.65
C SER A 140 -5.53 -4.95 8.87
N ALA A 141 -5.09 -5.10 10.12
CA ALA A 141 -3.70 -5.43 10.44
C ALA A 141 -3.29 -6.81 9.88
N ALA A 142 -4.17 -7.81 9.99
CA ALA A 142 -3.97 -9.13 9.41
C ALA A 142 -3.88 -9.07 7.87
N ASN A 143 -4.85 -8.42 7.21
CA ASN A 143 -4.83 -8.26 5.75
C ASN A 143 -3.56 -7.55 5.24
N THR A 144 -3.10 -6.53 5.97
CA THR A 144 -1.87 -5.78 5.67
C THR A 144 -0.63 -6.68 5.83
N SER A 145 -0.54 -7.42 6.94
CA SER A 145 0.59 -8.31 7.24
C SER A 145 0.67 -9.51 6.29
N GLU A 146 -0.47 -10.11 5.93
CA GLU A 146 -0.57 -11.21 4.94
C GLU A 146 -0.05 -10.80 3.55
N LEU A 147 -0.10 -9.50 3.24
CA LEU A 147 0.43 -8.96 1.99
C LEU A 147 1.94 -8.68 2.05
N GLY A 148 2.58 -8.89 3.20
CA GLY A 148 4.03 -8.76 3.40
C GLY A 148 4.46 -7.46 4.07
N PHE A 149 3.53 -6.56 4.41
CA PHE A 149 3.86 -5.37 5.18
C PHE A 149 4.30 -5.74 6.59
N GLN A 150 5.33 -5.05 7.10
CA GLN A 150 5.86 -5.27 8.44
C GLN A 150 5.59 -4.04 9.33
N PRO A 151 5.34 -4.22 10.63
CA PRO A 151 5.21 -3.11 11.57
C PRO A 151 6.46 -2.22 11.57
N LEU A 152 6.25 -0.90 11.55
CA LEU A 152 7.30 0.09 11.72
C LEU A 152 7.47 0.41 13.20
N ALA A 153 8.60 -0.02 13.77
CA ALA A 153 8.92 0.25 15.17
C ALA A 153 9.15 1.75 15.45
N THR A 154 9.75 2.46 14.49
CA THR A 154 10.09 3.89 14.62
C THR A 154 9.55 4.67 13.41
N PRO A 155 8.27 5.06 13.43
CA PRO A 155 7.68 5.84 12.34
C PRO A 155 8.35 7.21 12.18
N SER A 156 8.52 7.68 10.95
CA SER A 156 9.05 9.00 10.66
C SER A 156 8.11 10.10 11.21
N PRO A 157 8.62 11.30 11.56
CA PRO A 157 7.77 12.41 11.96
C PRO A 157 6.72 12.82 10.91
N ALA A 158 7.02 12.62 9.62
CA ALA A 158 6.14 12.97 8.51
C ALA A 158 4.81 12.21 8.56
N LEU A 159 4.84 10.95 9.03
CA LEU A 159 3.64 10.13 9.20
C LEU A 159 2.64 10.70 10.22
N PHE A 160 3.12 11.52 11.17
CA PHE A 160 2.26 12.16 12.16
C PHE A 160 1.61 13.46 11.65
N MET A 161 2.07 14.05 10.54
CA MET A 161 1.49 15.29 10.02
C MET A 161 0.03 15.12 9.61
N ALA A 162 -0.32 13.96 9.04
CA ALA A 162 -1.70 13.61 8.71
C ALA A 162 -2.60 13.55 9.97
N CYS A 163 -2.02 13.40 11.17
CA CYS A 163 -2.78 13.35 12.42
C CYS A 163 -3.34 14.71 12.86
N ALA A 164 -2.88 15.85 12.30
CA ALA A 164 -3.45 17.16 12.61
C ALA A 164 -4.96 17.24 12.32
N PHE A 165 -5.45 16.39 11.40
CA PHE A 165 -6.85 16.28 11.02
C PHE A 165 -7.53 15.02 11.58
N CYS A 166 -6.85 14.27 12.46
CA CYS A 166 -7.37 13.04 13.03
C CYS A 166 -8.49 13.33 14.03
N ARG A 167 -9.66 12.69 13.84
CA ARG A 167 -10.82 12.82 14.74
C ARG A 167 -10.69 12.00 16.03
N THR A 168 -9.65 11.20 16.14
CA THR A 168 -9.45 10.22 17.22
C THR A 168 -7.98 10.23 17.62
N PRO A 169 -7.50 11.29 18.30
CA PRO A 169 -6.15 11.30 18.82
C PRO A 169 -5.92 10.15 19.81
N PRO A 170 -4.67 9.72 20.02
CA PRO A 170 -4.35 8.76 21.07
C PRO A 170 -4.81 9.29 22.44
N ALA A 171 -5.13 8.39 23.36
CA ALA A 171 -5.48 8.79 24.73
C ALA A 171 -4.28 9.52 25.38
N PRO A 172 -4.49 10.61 26.16
CA PRO A 172 -3.40 11.42 26.70
C PRO A 172 -2.37 10.64 27.54
N ASP A 173 -2.79 9.56 28.17
CA ASP A 173 -2.00 8.67 29.03
C ASP A 173 -1.39 7.46 28.30
N SER A 174 -1.69 7.29 27.01
CA SER A 174 -1.22 6.14 26.23
C SER A 174 0.28 6.17 25.89
N GLY A 175 0.93 7.32 26.03
CA GLY A 175 2.32 7.53 25.59
C GLY A 175 2.53 7.44 24.07
N ARG A 176 1.45 7.33 23.28
CA ARG A 176 1.51 7.20 21.83
C ARG A 176 1.45 8.56 21.15
N ASN A 177 2.24 8.72 20.08
CA ASN A 177 2.18 9.89 19.20
C ASN A 177 1.07 9.78 18.14
N CYS A 178 0.53 8.58 17.91
CA CYS A 178 -0.52 8.31 16.93
C CYS A 178 -1.51 7.24 17.41
N CYS A 179 -2.76 7.37 16.98
CA CYS A 179 -3.81 6.36 17.20
C CYS A 179 -3.68 5.13 16.28
N CYS A 180 -2.72 5.12 15.36
CA CYS A 180 -2.44 4.03 14.44
C CYS A 180 -1.08 3.39 14.74
N ASP A 181 -0.97 2.09 14.45
CA ASP A 181 0.28 1.41 14.19
C ASP A 181 0.59 1.54 12.69
N PHE A 182 1.85 1.79 12.34
CA PHE A 182 2.26 1.94 10.95
C PHE A 182 2.91 0.66 10.45
N PHE A 183 2.69 0.36 9.18
CA PHE A 183 3.28 -0.79 8.51
C PHE A 183 3.93 -0.34 7.20
N ALA A 184 5.10 -0.89 6.88
CA ALA A 184 5.84 -0.62 5.66
C ALA A 184 5.96 -1.88 4.80
N LEU A 185 5.90 -1.73 3.49
CA LEU A 185 6.24 -2.78 2.54
C LEU A 185 7.66 -2.58 2.04
N ALA A 186 8.56 -3.50 2.42
CA ALA A 186 9.90 -3.57 1.85
C ALA A 186 9.86 -4.03 0.39
N ASP A 187 10.93 -3.78 -0.35
CA ASP A 187 10.93 -4.01 -1.80
C ASP A 187 10.79 -5.48 -2.20
N ALA A 188 11.29 -6.42 -1.39
CA ALA A 188 11.02 -7.83 -1.61
C ALA A 188 9.52 -8.17 -1.53
N GLY A 189 8.81 -7.55 -0.58
CA GLY A 189 7.36 -7.64 -0.48
C GLY A 189 6.67 -6.95 -1.65
N ARG A 190 7.12 -5.74 -2.02
CA ARG A 190 6.62 -4.97 -3.18
C ARG A 190 6.67 -5.79 -4.46
N ARG A 191 7.82 -6.39 -4.76
CA ARG A 191 8.04 -7.27 -5.90
C ARG A 191 7.03 -8.42 -5.92
N GLN A 192 6.93 -9.17 -4.82
CA GLN A 192 5.99 -10.30 -4.73
C GLN A 192 4.53 -9.89 -4.93
N VAL A 193 4.14 -8.73 -4.41
CA VAL A 193 2.80 -8.19 -4.57
C VAL A 193 2.53 -7.83 -6.03
N ILE A 194 3.46 -7.13 -6.69
CA ILE A 194 3.33 -6.75 -8.11
C ILE A 194 3.25 -8.00 -8.99
N GLU A 195 4.18 -8.94 -8.84
CA GLU A 195 4.24 -10.18 -9.61
C GLU A 195 2.93 -10.98 -9.54
N LYS A 196 2.42 -11.20 -8.31
CA LYS A 196 1.13 -11.88 -8.10
C LYS A 196 -0.05 -11.09 -8.68
N THR A 197 0.03 -9.76 -8.69
CA THR A 197 -1.05 -8.90 -9.20
C THR A 197 -1.07 -8.89 -10.73
N LEU A 198 0.09 -8.92 -11.38
CA LEU A 198 0.18 -9.02 -12.85
C LEU A 198 -0.40 -10.34 -13.39
N GLN A 199 -0.32 -11.42 -12.61
CA GLN A 199 -0.88 -12.74 -12.98
C GLN A 199 -2.40 -12.85 -12.75
N MET A 200 -3.04 -11.84 -12.17
CA MET A 200 -4.44 -11.88 -11.79
C MET A 200 -5.35 -11.41 -12.92
N GLU A 201 -6.26 -12.28 -13.36
CA GLU A 201 -7.30 -11.94 -14.35
C GLU A 201 -8.56 -11.35 -13.68
N ASN A 202 -8.98 -11.96 -12.58
CA ASN A 202 -10.13 -11.55 -11.77
C ASN A 202 -9.88 -11.86 -10.29
N TRP A 203 -10.64 -11.21 -9.42
CA TRP A 203 -10.68 -11.53 -8.00
C TRP A 203 -12.02 -12.18 -7.67
N SER A 204 -12.01 -13.46 -7.31
CA SER A 204 -13.21 -14.18 -6.88
C SER A 204 -13.11 -14.69 -5.46
N ARG A 205 -14.18 -14.51 -4.68
CA ARG A 205 -14.35 -15.06 -3.34
C ARG A 205 -15.79 -15.52 -3.14
N THR A 206 -15.97 -16.63 -2.44
CA THR A 206 -17.28 -17.18 -2.09
C THR A 206 -17.47 -17.15 -0.59
N ARG A 207 -18.63 -16.68 -0.14
CA ARG A 207 -19.02 -16.65 1.27
C ARG A 207 -20.51 -16.98 1.38
N ASN A 208 -20.88 -17.91 2.27
CA ASN A 208 -22.28 -18.24 2.58
C ASN A 208 -23.16 -18.50 1.32
N GLY A 209 -22.62 -19.19 0.30
CA GLY A 209 -23.35 -19.48 -0.95
C GLY A 209 -23.51 -18.30 -1.92
N HIS A 210 -22.85 -17.16 -1.63
CA HIS A 210 -22.75 -15.98 -2.48
C HIS A 210 -21.32 -15.83 -3.01
N GLN A 211 -21.18 -15.73 -4.33
CA GLN A 211 -19.91 -15.49 -4.99
C GLN A 211 -19.83 -14.03 -5.41
N LEU A 212 -18.71 -13.39 -5.08
CA LEU A 212 -18.32 -12.10 -5.64
C LEU A 212 -17.21 -12.33 -6.66
N ILE A 213 -17.37 -11.76 -7.86
CA ILE A 213 -16.36 -11.73 -8.92
C ILE A 213 -16.08 -10.27 -9.26
N VAL A 214 -14.85 -9.81 -9.01
CA VAL A 214 -14.39 -8.47 -9.33
C VAL A 214 -13.49 -8.51 -10.55
N ALA A 215 -13.89 -7.85 -11.62
CA ALA A 215 -13.06 -7.66 -12.80
C ALA A 215 -12.10 -6.47 -12.61
N LEU A 216 -10.85 -6.65 -13.02
CA LEU A 216 -9.80 -5.65 -12.84
C LEU A 216 -9.80 -4.65 -14.00
N LYS A 217 -10.57 -3.57 -13.89
CA LYS A 217 -10.61 -2.46 -14.86
C LYS A 217 -9.68 -1.31 -14.46
N VAL A 218 -8.48 -1.65 -14.04
CA VAL A 218 -7.45 -0.69 -13.66
C VAL A 218 -6.45 -0.57 -14.79
N ARG A 219 -6.28 0.64 -15.33
CA ARG A 219 -5.38 0.89 -16.48
C ARG A 219 -3.98 0.33 -16.25
N HIS A 220 -3.42 0.52 -15.05
CA HIS A 220 -2.11 -0.01 -14.63
C HIS A 220 -1.95 -1.54 -14.81
N LEU A 221 -3.05 -2.29 -14.85
CA LEU A 221 -3.05 -3.75 -14.96
C LEU A 221 -3.58 -4.24 -16.33
N LEU A 222 -4.10 -3.34 -17.17
CA LEU A 222 -4.65 -3.67 -18.49
C LEU A 222 -3.80 -3.15 -19.64
N ASP A 223 -3.21 -1.96 -19.48
CA ASP A 223 -2.37 -1.30 -20.46
C ASP A 223 -1.01 -2.00 -20.55
N LEU A 224 -0.59 -2.37 -21.77
CA LEU A 224 0.61 -3.16 -21.98
C LEU A 224 1.87 -2.41 -21.54
N ASP A 225 1.92 -1.09 -21.71
CA ASP A 225 3.10 -0.30 -21.37
C ASP A 225 3.28 -0.23 -19.85
N PHE A 226 2.19 -0.08 -19.11
CA PHE A 226 2.22 -0.13 -17.64
C PHE A 226 2.53 -1.52 -17.11
N ARG A 227 1.98 -2.57 -17.72
CA ARG A 227 2.30 -3.96 -17.34
C ARG A 227 3.78 -4.27 -17.58
N THR A 228 4.33 -3.85 -18.70
CA THR A 228 5.76 -4.00 -19.03
C THR A 228 6.61 -3.23 -18.03
N THR A 229 6.24 -1.99 -17.73
CA THR A 229 6.94 -1.18 -16.72
C THR A 229 6.93 -1.85 -15.35
N LEU A 230 5.79 -2.37 -14.90
CA LEU A 230 5.71 -3.11 -13.63
C LEU A 230 6.55 -4.40 -13.65
N GLN A 231 6.62 -5.09 -14.79
CA GLN A 231 7.46 -6.27 -14.96
C GLN A 231 8.95 -5.92 -14.89
N ASP A 232 9.37 -4.81 -15.51
CA ASP A 232 10.74 -4.31 -15.40
C ASP A 232 11.11 -4.03 -13.94
N VAL A 233 10.20 -3.42 -13.16
CA VAL A 233 10.40 -3.18 -11.72
C VAL A 233 10.55 -4.50 -10.97
N VAL A 234 9.73 -5.51 -11.29
CA VAL A 234 9.84 -6.84 -10.67
C VAL A 234 11.22 -7.46 -10.92
N ASP A 235 11.72 -7.35 -12.14
CA ASP A 235 13.00 -7.92 -12.53
C ASP A 235 14.20 -7.15 -11.94
N GLU A 236 14.09 -5.82 -11.85
CA GLU A 236 15.05 -4.95 -11.16
C GLU A 236 15.17 -5.32 -9.67
N LEU A 237 14.04 -5.35 -8.95
CA LEU A 237 14.02 -5.68 -7.52
C LEU A 237 14.53 -7.10 -7.25
N ARG A 238 14.27 -8.05 -8.17
CA ARG A 238 14.82 -9.41 -8.06
C ARG A 238 16.35 -9.42 -8.20
N GLY A 239 16.89 -8.60 -9.09
CA GLY A 239 18.34 -8.47 -9.28
C GLY A 239 19.05 -7.93 -8.04
N ASP A 240 18.44 -6.95 -7.36
CA ASP A 240 19.02 -6.35 -6.16
C ASP A 240 18.97 -7.28 -4.95
N GLU A 241 17.89 -8.07 -4.79
CA GLU A 241 17.84 -9.17 -3.81
C GLU A 241 19.02 -10.14 -3.96
N LEU A 242 19.28 -10.60 -5.18
CA LEU A 242 20.36 -11.56 -5.46
C LEU A 242 21.76 -10.97 -5.23
N ARG A 243 21.93 -9.65 -5.43
CA ARG A 243 23.19 -8.96 -5.13
C ARG A 243 23.44 -8.86 -3.64
N LEU A 244 22.42 -8.51 -2.85
CA LEU A 244 22.51 -8.41 -1.39
C LEU A 244 22.79 -9.78 -0.75
N GLU A 245 22.30 -10.88 -1.33
CA GLU A 245 22.60 -12.24 -0.89
C GLU A 245 24.02 -12.72 -1.27
N ALA A 246 24.64 -12.12 -2.30
CA ALA A 246 25.95 -12.52 -2.81
C ALA A 246 27.15 -11.81 -2.16
N GLU A 247 26.94 -10.73 -1.40
CA GLU A 247 28.01 -10.06 -0.67
C GLU A 247 28.35 -10.81 0.64
N PRO A 248 29.59 -11.32 0.83
CA PRO A 248 29.96 -12.02 2.05
C PRO A 248 30.06 -11.05 3.22
N VAL A 249 29.29 -11.31 4.28
CA VAL A 249 29.42 -10.65 5.58
C VAL A 249 30.78 -11.00 6.20
N GLY A 250 31.70 -10.04 6.21
CA GLY A 250 32.87 -10.07 7.10
C GLY A 250 34.21 -10.37 6.42
N GLY A 251 34.84 -9.33 5.85
CA GLY A 251 36.29 -9.29 5.74
C GLY A 251 36.91 -8.98 7.11
N ILE A 252 37.11 -9.98 7.96
CA ILE A 252 38.05 -9.85 9.07
C ILE A 252 39.44 -9.81 8.43
N MET A 253 40.02 -8.61 8.39
CA MET A 253 41.37 -8.38 7.92
C MET A 253 42.34 -9.01 8.94
N GLU A 254 42.87 -10.20 8.64
CA GLU A 254 43.97 -10.79 9.40
C GLU A 254 45.17 -9.83 9.33
N MET A 255 45.46 -9.13 10.43
CA MET A 255 46.75 -8.47 10.62
C MET A 255 47.81 -9.56 10.80
N LYS A 256 48.54 -9.88 9.72
CA LYS A 256 49.83 -10.55 9.85
C LYS A 256 50.82 -9.59 10.51
N SER A 257 51.10 -9.85 11.78
CA SER A 257 52.23 -9.25 12.48
C SER A 257 53.52 -9.90 11.98
N ASP A 258 54.25 -9.23 11.10
CA ASP A 258 55.62 -9.62 10.75
C ASP A 258 56.53 -9.29 11.94
N GLY A 259 56.82 -10.31 12.75
CA GLY A 259 57.91 -10.30 13.69
C GLY A 259 59.21 -10.70 13.00
N GLU A 260 60.02 -9.74 12.56
CA GLU A 260 61.45 -9.98 12.31
C GLU A 260 62.27 -9.59 13.55
N ALA A 261 62.58 -10.60 14.35
CA ALA A 261 63.67 -10.55 15.29
C ALA A 261 65.01 -10.68 14.54
N ARG A 262 65.80 -9.61 14.46
CA ARG A 262 67.23 -9.71 14.15
C ARG A 262 68.04 -9.66 15.44
N GLY A 263 68.36 -10.86 15.92
CA GLY A 263 69.45 -11.13 16.86
C GLY A 263 70.82 -11.06 16.18
N ARG A 264 71.81 -10.74 17.00
CA ARG A 264 73.21 -10.39 16.72
C ARG A 264 74.04 -11.54 16.15
N THR A 265 75.08 -11.19 15.38
CA THR A 265 76.50 -11.38 15.75
C THR A 265 77.35 -10.37 14.98
#